data_AF-A0A7V2X8N0-F1
#
_entry.id   AF-A0A7V2X8N0-F1
#
_cell.length_a   1.000
_cell.length_b   1.000
_cell.length_c   1.000
_cell.angle_alpha   90.00
_cell.angle_beta   90.00
_cell.angle_gamma   90.00
#
_symmetry.space_group_name_H-M   'P 1'
#
loop_
_entity.id
_entity.type
_entity.pdbx_description
1 polymer ?
#
loop_
_entity_poly.entity_id
_entity_poly.type
_entity_poly.pdbx_seq_one_letter_code
_entity_poly.pdbx_strand_id
1 'polypeptide(L)'
;MFFDEINRTRPELQNKIFPIVHERRVQGILLDKLRYRWAAMNPVCLEEESLASAGYFGAMPLDHALADRFHFIVQIPDWKDLADHTRRALLTQGRGNGHNAAARDIQTLVSRGQAIYAGYDLNDPYVAEYLMQVVSLLAEHKETPVELSTRRIMILRQNIFTVQAALRALAERIGVPAPEDLLNVAGLLALENSLPQPACGIQVNPGLLQQVHMKAWHAVMFERESHFSALRRIRDAMDRVKAALMLAKTVQHEEIDAAFIHFLSTPAGELRVRQMRAFAFYMAARSRLNLSPRVLDALLSLLSPIMQPQQEFITASFGKPNLMKLREKAEKENDPFGCFAFNLLIQKGNLFLQEEMDAVRAKCLEIYEQLAAALQ
;
A
#
# COMPACT_ATOMS: atom_id res chain seq x y z
N MET A 1 -8.64 19.18 -21.82
CA MET A 1 -8.07 19.66 -23.10
C MET A 1 -7.62 18.45 -23.90
N PHE A 2 -7.89 18.45 -25.20
CA PHE A 2 -7.51 17.38 -26.12
C PHE A 2 -6.60 17.99 -27.20
N PHE A 3 -5.45 17.36 -27.43
CA PHE A 3 -4.56 17.64 -28.55
C PHE A 3 -4.65 16.45 -29.50
N ASP A 4 -5.00 16.70 -30.75
CA ASP A 4 -4.94 15.66 -31.77
C ASP A 4 -3.71 15.88 -32.66
N GLU A 5 -3.16 14.79 -33.18
CA GLU A 5 -1.96 14.78 -34.04
C GLU A 5 -0.82 15.67 -33.52
N ILE A 6 -0.54 15.65 -32.20
CA ILE A 6 0.41 16.58 -31.55
C ILE A 6 1.80 16.55 -32.22
N ASN A 7 2.14 15.41 -32.81
CA ASN A 7 3.44 15.12 -33.40
C ASN A 7 3.54 15.45 -34.90
N ARG A 8 2.48 15.98 -35.53
CA ARG A 8 2.52 16.60 -36.87
C ARG A 8 2.91 18.07 -36.83
N THR A 9 2.98 18.67 -35.66
CA THR A 9 3.43 20.05 -35.51
C THR A 9 4.95 20.15 -35.55
N ARG A 10 5.47 21.26 -36.08
CA ARG A 10 6.92 21.53 -36.07
C ARG A 10 7.45 21.55 -34.63
N PRO A 11 8.70 21.09 -34.37
CA PRO A 11 9.26 21.06 -33.02
C PRO A 11 9.17 22.40 -32.26
N GLU A 12 9.31 23.55 -32.92
CA GLU A 12 9.20 24.85 -32.24
C GLU A 12 7.78 25.12 -31.69
N LEU A 13 6.74 24.57 -32.33
CA LEU A 13 5.36 24.67 -31.88
C LEU A 13 5.05 23.66 -30.78
N GLN A 14 5.65 22.46 -30.83
CA GLN A 14 5.54 21.47 -29.76
C GLN A 14 6.03 22.04 -28.43
N ASN A 15 7.13 22.81 -28.45
CA ASN A 15 7.68 23.46 -27.24
C ASN A 15 6.71 24.47 -26.61
N LYS A 16 5.80 25.08 -27.38
CA LYS A 16 4.77 25.98 -26.83
C LYS A 16 3.70 25.26 -26.03
N ILE A 17 3.57 23.94 -26.18
CA ILE A 17 2.62 23.11 -25.43
C ILE A 17 3.16 22.80 -24.02
N PHE A 18 4.46 22.93 -23.82
CA PHE A 18 5.14 22.57 -22.57
C PHE A 18 4.55 23.26 -21.32
N PRO A 19 4.30 24.59 -21.31
CA PRO A 19 3.69 25.25 -20.14
C PRO A 19 2.24 24.81 -19.91
N ILE A 20 1.52 24.39 -20.96
CA ILE A 20 0.14 23.91 -20.83
C ILE A 20 0.12 22.53 -20.18
N VAL A 21 1.01 21.63 -20.63
CA VAL A 21 1.07 20.26 -20.12
C VAL A 21 1.66 20.22 -18.72
N HIS A 22 2.65 21.05 -18.40
CA HIS A 22 3.33 21.01 -17.10
C HIS A 22 2.74 21.99 -16.08
N GLU A 23 2.67 23.27 -16.45
CA GLU A 23 2.37 24.37 -15.52
C GLU A 23 0.89 24.76 -15.55
N ARG A 24 0.12 24.20 -16.49
CA ARG A 24 -1.26 24.60 -16.80
C ARG A 24 -1.35 26.10 -17.13
N ARG A 25 -0.38 26.61 -17.88
CA ARG A 25 -0.31 28.03 -18.25
C ARG A 25 -0.30 28.24 -19.76
N VAL A 26 -0.91 29.33 -20.21
CA VAL A 26 -0.78 29.87 -21.58
C VAL A 26 -0.36 31.33 -21.47
N GLN A 27 0.78 31.68 -22.05
CA GLN A 27 1.33 33.06 -21.98
C GLN A 27 1.41 33.60 -20.53
N GLY A 28 1.77 32.73 -19.58
CA GLY A 28 1.85 33.08 -18.16
C GLY A 28 0.52 33.05 -17.40
N ILE A 29 -0.63 32.96 -18.08
CA ILE A 29 -1.96 32.90 -17.47
C ILE A 29 -2.26 31.48 -17.02
N LEU A 30 -2.61 31.30 -15.74
CA LEU A 30 -3.00 30.01 -15.17
C LEU A 30 -4.39 29.59 -15.67
N LEU A 31 -4.47 28.35 -16.18
CA LEU A 31 -5.72 27.69 -16.56
C LEU A 31 -6.27 26.91 -15.35
N ASP A 32 -6.94 27.63 -14.46
CA ASP A 32 -7.53 27.14 -13.21
C ASP A 32 -8.47 25.93 -13.38
N LYS A 33 -9.21 25.87 -14.49
CA LYS A 33 -10.14 24.79 -14.82
C LYS A 33 -9.49 23.59 -15.54
N LEU A 34 -8.21 23.68 -15.93
CA LEU A 34 -7.53 22.62 -16.66
C LEU A 34 -7.17 21.45 -15.74
N ARG A 35 -7.98 20.38 -15.78
CA ARG A 35 -7.75 19.15 -15.01
C ARG A 35 -6.99 18.09 -15.81
N TYR A 36 -7.54 17.70 -16.96
CA TYR A 36 -7.01 16.61 -17.79
C TYR A 36 -6.46 17.13 -19.12
N ARG A 37 -5.31 16.58 -19.53
CA ARG A 37 -4.67 16.82 -20.83
C ARG A 37 -4.55 15.47 -21.54
N TRP A 38 -5.26 15.33 -22.64
CA TRP A 38 -5.19 14.16 -23.50
C TRP A 38 -4.50 14.59 -24.80
N ALA A 39 -3.61 13.75 -25.30
CA ALA A 39 -2.95 13.95 -26.57
C ALA A 39 -3.01 12.67 -27.38
N ALA A 40 -3.18 12.79 -28.69
CA ALA A 40 -3.05 11.71 -29.64
C ALA A 40 -1.93 12.03 -30.63
N MET A 41 -1.17 11.01 -31.02
CA MET A 41 -0.08 11.12 -31.98
C MET A 41 -0.07 9.91 -32.90
N ASN A 42 0.40 10.11 -34.13
CA ASN A 42 0.65 9.01 -35.05
C ASN A 42 1.96 8.30 -34.65
N PRO A 43 2.09 6.99 -34.93
CA PRO A 43 3.35 6.26 -34.73
C PRO A 43 4.52 6.99 -35.41
N VAL A 44 5.66 7.05 -34.72
CA VAL A 44 6.88 7.66 -35.26
C VAL A 44 7.66 6.58 -36.01
N CYS A 45 7.99 6.81 -37.29
CA CYS A 45 8.90 5.97 -38.05
C CYS A 45 10.23 6.70 -38.21
N LEU A 46 11.30 6.17 -37.60
CA LEU A 46 12.66 6.71 -37.69
C LEU A 46 13.53 6.05 -38.77
N GLU A 47 13.07 4.92 -39.35
CA GLU A 47 13.81 4.17 -40.37
C GLU A 47 13.37 4.56 -41.79
N GLU A 48 14.34 4.93 -42.65
CA GLU A 48 14.12 5.38 -44.05
C GLU A 48 13.47 4.29 -44.93
N GLU A 49 13.75 3.01 -44.69
CA GLU A 49 13.12 1.90 -45.43
C GLU A 49 11.64 1.70 -45.07
N SER A 50 11.23 2.18 -43.88
CA SER A 50 9.83 2.13 -43.40
C SER A 50 9.02 3.37 -43.80
N LEU A 51 9.68 4.48 -44.18
CA LEU A 51 9.02 5.70 -44.67
C LEU A 51 8.26 5.49 -45.99
N ALA A 52 8.65 4.49 -46.78
CA ALA A 52 7.95 4.11 -48.02
C ALA A 52 6.73 3.21 -47.77
N SER A 53 6.63 2.54 -46.61
CA SER A 53 5.59 1.55 -46.30
C SER A 53 4.59 2.00 -45.21
N ALA A 54 4.99 2.92 -44.32
CA ALA A 54 4.14 3.48 -43.27
C ALA A 54 3.72 4.91 -43.64
N GLY A 55 2.53 5.07 -44.22
CA GLY A 55 2.00 6.31 -44.81
C GLY A 55 1.75 7.52 -43.89
N TYR A 56 2.56 7.73 -42.84
CA TYR A 56 2.47 8.87 -41.91
C TYR A 56 3.60 9.88 -42.13
N PHE A 57 3.77 10.35 -43.38
CA PHE A 57 4.71 11.40 -43.73
C PHE A 57 4.48 12.66 -42.87
N GLY A 58 5.55 13.19 -42.24
CA GLY A 58 5.51 14.40 -41.42
C GLY A 58 5.20 14.21 -39.93
N ALA A 59 5.07 12.97 -39.44
CA ALA A 59 5.02 12.67 -38.01
C ALA A 59 6.43 12.68 -37.40
N MET A 60 6.70 13.61 -36.49
CA MET A 60 8.00 13.75 -35.81
C MET A 60 7.93 13.13 -34.41
N PRO A 61 9.05 12.66 -33.82
CA PRO A 61 9.08 12.29 -32.40
C PRO A 61 8.80 13.49 -31.51
N LEU A 62 8.23 13.25 -30.33
CA LEU A 62 8.14 14.27 -29.29
C LEU A 62 9.49 14.49 -28.63
N ASP A 63 9.73 15.72 -28.19
CA ASP A 63 10.84 16.03 -27.28
C ASP A 63 10.75 15.17 -26.00
N HIS A 64 11.89 14.63 -25.56
CA HIS A 64 11.94 13.74 -24.40
C HIS A 64 11.39 14.41 -23.13
N ALA A 65 11.66 15.70 -22.91
CA ALA A 65 11.14 16.40 -21.74
C ALA A 65 9.61 16.60 -21.85
N LEU A 66 9.06 16.82 -23.04
CA LEU A 66 7.61 16.88 -23.22
C LEU A 66 6.95 15.51 -22.97
N ALA A 67 7.50 14.44 -23.54
CA ALA A 67 7.04 13.07 -23.30
C ALA A 67 7.11 12.69 -21.82
N ASP A 68 8.17 13.12 -21.11
CA ASP A 68 8.38 12.87 -19.67
C ASP A 68 7.28 13.43 -18.75
N ARG A 69 6.38 14.28 -19.27
CA ARG A 69 5.30 14.93 -18.51
C ARG A 69 3.96 14.23 -18.63
N PHE A 70 3.80 13.35 -19.62
CA PHE A 70 2.61 12.51 -19.72
C PHE A 70 2.71 11.36 -18.72
N HIS A 71 1.65 11.19 -17.92
CA HIS A 71 1.61 10.13 -16.91
C HIS A 71 1.54 8.77 -17.60
N PHE A 72 0.60 8.62 -18.53
CA PHE A 72 0.44 7.43 -19.34
C PHE A 72 0.71 7.73 -20.81
N ILE A 73 1.41 6.82 -21.47
CA ILE A 73 1.61 6.74 -22.91
C ILE A 73 1.10 5.36 -23.32
N VAL A 74 -0.12 5.34 -23.86
CA VAL A 74 -0.82 4.10 -24.21
C VAL A 74 -0.69 3.88 -25.71
N GLN A 75 -0.10 2.75 -26.10
CA GLN A 75 -0.07 2.36 -27.50
C GLN A 75 -1.43 1.76 -27.89
N ILE A 76 -1.98 2.27 -28.98
CA ILE A 76 -3.22 1.73 -29.54
C ILE A 76 -2.83 0.52 -30.42
N PRO A 77 -3.40 -0.67 -30.16
CA PRO A 77 -3.10 -1.87 -30.94
C PRO A 77 -3.56 -1.72 -32.40
N ASP A 78 -2.79 -2.33 -33.31
CA ASP A 78 -3.17 -2.42 -34.72
C ASP A 78 -4.14 -3.59 -34.96
N TRP A 79 -4.78 -3.64 -36.12
CA TRP A 79 -5.73 -4.68 -36.50
C TRP A 79 -5.17 -6.10 -36.28
N LYS A 80 -3.89 -6.30 -36.58
CA LYS A 80 -3.16 -7.57 -36.41
C LYS A 80 -3.00 -8.01 -34.94
N ASP A 81 -3.05 -7.06 -34.01
CA ASP A 81 -2.86 -7.33 -32.57
C ASP A 81 -4.19 -7.62 -31.86
N LEU A 82 -5.32 -7.30 -32.50
CA LEU A 82 -6.66 -7.55 -31.94
C LEU A 82 -7.06 -9.03 -32.02
N ALA A 83 -7.71 -9.53 -30.96
CA ALA A 83 -8.32 -10.86 -30.98
C ALA A 83 -9.51 -10.93 -31.96
N ASP A 84 -9.76 -12.12 -32.52
CA ASP A 84 -10.81 -12.30 -33.55
C ASP A 84 -12.21 -11.91 -33.09
N HIS A 85 -12.53 -12.13 -31.80
CA HIS A 85 -13.82 -11.70 -31.24
C HIS A 85 -13.96 -10.18 -31.24
N THR A 86 -12.88 -9.45 -30.91
CA THR A 86 -12.83 -7.99 -30.96
C THR A 86 -12.93 -7.47 -32.39
N ARG A 87 -12.19 -8.07 -33.34
CA ARG A 87 -12.29 -7.75 -34.77
C ARG A 87 -13.73 -7.92 -35.28
N ARG A 88 -14.37 -9.05 -34.96
CA ARG A 88 -15.78 -9.31 -35.31
C ARG A 88 -16.72 -8.31 -34.66
N ALA A 89 -16.51 -7.95 -33.40
CA ALA A 89 -17.33 -6.96 -32.71
C ALA A 89 -17.21 -5.57 -33.37
N LEU A 90 -16.01 -5.14 -33.75
CA LEU A 90 -15.79 -3.87 -34.46
C LEU A 90 -16.50 -3.81 -35.82
N LEU A 91 -16.56 -4.93 -36.54
CA LEU A 91 -17.22 -5.00 -37.85
C LEU A 91 -18.76 -5.11 -37.74
N THR A 92 -19.26 -5.79 -36.72
CA THR A 92 -20.70 -6.06 -36.57
C THR A 92 -21.44 -5.00 -35.76
N GLN A 93 -20.78 -4.40 -34.77
CA GLN A 93 -21.31 -3.27 -34.02
C GLN A 93 -20.91 -1.98 -34.72
N GLY A 94 -21.66 -1.59 -35.77
CA GLY A 94 -21.60 -0.23 -36.30
C GLY A 94 -21.84 0.81 -35.19
N ARG A 95 -21.45 2.08 -35.40
CA ARG A 95 -21.55 3.19 -34.42
C ARG A 95 -22.94 3.22 -33.74
N GLY A 96 -23.08 2.51 -32.63
CA GLY A 96 -24.37 2.26 -32.01
C GLY A 96 -24.82 3.45 -31.16
N ASN A 97 -26.14 3.64 -31.06
CA ASN A 97 -26.79 4.67 -30.23
C ASN A 97 -26.60 4.49 -28.70
N GLY A 98 -25.67 3.64 -28.26
CA GLY A 98 -25.42 3.27 -26.86
C GLY A 98 -24.42 4.16 -26.10
N HIS A 99 -23.94 5.26 -26.70
CA HIS A 99 -22.91 6.13 -26.12
C HIS A 99 -23.21 6.59 -24.68
N ASN A 100 -24.49 6.84 -24.36
CA ASN A 100 -24.90 7.33 -23.04
C ASN A 100 -24.80 6.29 -21.92
N ALA A 101 -25.00 4.99 -22.21
CA ALA A 101 -24.88 3.94 -21.21
C ALA A 101 -23.40 3.67 -20.89
N ALA A 102 -22.58 3.52 -21.94
CA ALA A 102 -21.14 3.35 -21.81
C ALA A 102 -20.47 4.53 -21.07
N ALA A 103 -20.90 5.78 -21.35
CA ALA A 103 -20.39 6.95 -20.66
C ALA A 103 -20.69 6.93 -19.15
N ARG A 104 -21.91 6.52 -18.76
CA ARG A 104 -22.28 6.39 -17.33
C ARG A 104 -21.50 5.28 -16.64
N ASP A 105 -21.28 4.15 -17.32
CA ASP A 105 -20.48 3.05 -16.79
C ASP A 105 -19.03 3.50 -16.55
N ILE A 106 -18.41 4.19 -17.51
CA ILE A 106 -17.06 4.75 -17.35
C ILE A 106 -17.02 5.75 -16.20
N GLN A 107 -18.00 6.65 -16.10
CA GLN A 107 -18.05 7.63 -15.02
C GLN A 107 -18.15 6.96 -13.63
N THR A 108 -18.92 5.87 -13.54
CA THR A 108 -19.06 5.07 -12.31
C THR A 108 -17.73 4.39 -11.96
N LEU A 109 -17.06 3.78 -12.94
CA LEU A 109 -15.74 3.16 -12.76
C LEU A 109 -14.69 4.18 -12.31
N VAL A 110 -14.63 5.36 -12.93
CA VAL A 110 -13.69 6.42 -12.56
C VAL A 110 -13.96 6.90 -11.13
N SER A 111 -15.22 7.13 -10.77
CA SER A 111 -15.59 7.58 -9.42
C SER A 111 -15.24 6.54 -8.37
N ARG A 112 -15.47 5.26 -8.67
CA ARG A 112 -15.10 4.16 -7.79
C ARG A 112 -13.58 4.00 -7.66
N GLY A 113 -12.85 4.07 -8.76
CA GLY A 113 -11.40 4.05 -8.78
C GLY A 113 -10.80 5.19 -7.95
N GLN A 114 -11.35 6.41 -8.04
CA GLN A 114 -10.91 7.54 -7.21
C GLN A 114 -11.11 7.28 -5.71
N ALA A 115 -12.25 6.70 -5.31
CA ALA A 115 -12.50 6.36 -3.92
C ALA A 115 -11.54 5.29 -3.38
N ILE A 116 -11.22 4.27 -4.19
CA ILE A 116 -10.24 3.24 -3.84
C ILE A 116 -8.84 3.86 -3.74
N TYR A 117 -8.45 4.66 -4.74
CA TYR A 117 -7.14 5.30 -4.79
C TYR A 117 -6.88 6.22 -3.59
N ALA A 118 -7.91 6.92 -3.09
CA ALA A 118 -7.80 7.78 -1.91
C ALA A 118 -7.45 7.01 -0.62
N GLY A 119 -7.65 5.69 -0.58
CA GLY A 119 -7.29 4.84 0.54
C GLY A 119 -5.87 4.27 0.49
N TYR A 120 -5.10 4.51 -0.59
CA TYR A 120 -3.74 4.01 -0.71
C TYR A 120 -2.71 4.90 -0.03
N ASP A 121 -1.73 4.27 0.62
CA ASP A 121 -0.51 4.93 1.06
C ASP A 121 0.52 4.93 -0.09
N LEU A 122 0.79 6.11 -0.64
CA LEU A 122 1.76 6.29 -1.71
C LEU A 122 3.21 6.12 -1.25
N ASN A 123 3.45 5.99 0.06
CA ASN A 123 4.77 5.77 0.66
C ASN A 123 5.06 4.30 0.94
N ASP A 124 4.32 3.36 0.32
CA ASP A 124 4.60 1.93 0.43
C ASP A 124 6.09 1.64 0.11
N PRO A 125 6.88 1.16 1.08
CA PRO A 125 8.31 0.93 0.91
C PRO A 125 8.59 -0.16 -0.13
N TYR A 126 7.70 -1.14 -0.31
CA TYR A 126 7.90 -2.22 -1.27
C TYR A 126 7.78 -1.73 -2.71
N VAL A 127 6.87 -0.80 -2.97
CA VAL A 127 6.76 -0.19 -4.31
C VAL A 127 8.00 0.66 -4.58
N ALA A 128 8.54 1.34 -3.56
CA ALA A 128 9.78 2.10 -3.70
C ALA A 128 10.98 1.18 -4.00
N GLU A 129 11.17 0.10 -3.24
CA GLU A 129 12.21 -0.91 -3.47
C GLU A 129 12.07 -1.57 -4.85
N TYR A 130 10.85 -1.94 -5.23
CA TYR A 130 10.56 -2.49 -6.55
C TYR A 130 11.00 -1.53 -7.66
N LEU A 131 10.67 -0.24 -7.54
CA LEU A 131 11.07 0.76 -8.53
C LEU A 131 12.59 0.98 -8.56
N MET A 132 13.26 0.95 -7.41
CA MET A 132 14.72 1.02 -7.35
C MET A 132 15.36 -0.15 -8.10
N GLN A 133 14.84 -1.36 -7.91
CA GLN A 133 15.30 -2.55 -8.64
C GLN A 133 15.02 -2.45 -10.14
N VAL A 134 13.81 -2.02 -10.54
CA VAL A 134 13.47 -1.80 -11.95
C VAL A 134 14.44 -0.81 -12.60
N VAL A 135 14.71 0.32 -11.95
CA VAL A 135 15.63 1.34 -12.48
C VAL A 135 17.05 0.79 -12.64
N SER A 136 17.58 0.04 -11.65
CA SER A 136 18.90 -0.59 -11.75
C SER A 136 18.96 -1.57 -12.92
N LEU A 137 17.97 -2.46 -13.01
CA LEU A 137 17.92 -3.50 -14.04
C LEU A 137 17.75 -2.94 -15.46
N LEU A 138 16.98 -1.85 -15.62
CA LEU A 138 16.86 -1.15 -16.90
C LEU A 138 18.16 -0.45 -17.31
N ALA A 139 18.87 0.15 -16.35
CA ALA A 139 20.15 0.83 -16.61
C ALA A 139 21.28 -0.16 -16.96
N GLU A 140 21.24 -1.39 -16.41
CA GLU A 140 22.22 -2.45 -16.70
C GLU A 140 22.06 -3.07 -18.10
N HIS A 141 20.94 -2.84 -18.77
CA HIS A 141 20.68 -3.41 -20.09
C HIS A 141 21.47 -2.70 -21.20
N LYS A 142 22.54 -3.36 -21.67
CA LYS A 142 23.55 -2.75 -22.58
C LYS A 142 23.03 -2.38 -23.97
N GLU A 143 22.04 -3.10 -24.50
CA GLU A 143 21.61 -2.91 -25.91
C GLU A 143 20.66 -1.71 -26.07
N THR A 144 19.89 -1.38 -25.04
CA THR A 144 18.92 -0.28 -25.01
C THR A 144 18.76 0.19 -23.56
N PRO A 145 19.72 0.96 -23.03
CA PRO A 145 19.62 1.49 -21.68
C PRO A 145 18.40 2.41 -21.61
N VAL A 146 17.39 2.01 -20.83
CA VAL A 146 16.18 2.79 -20.60
C VAL A 146 16.41 3.62 -19.34
N GLU A 147 16.95 4.82 -19.51
CA GLU A 147 17.15 5.73 -18.39
C GLU A 147 15.84 6.38 -17.97
N LEU A 148 15.56 6.35 -16.67
CA LEU A 148 14.37 6.97 -16.08
C LEU A 148 14.78 8.17 -15.23
N SER A 149 14.18 9.32 -15.50
CA SER A 149 14.36 10.52 -14.68
C SER A 149 13.75 10.31 -13.29
N THR A 150 14.21 11.05 -12.28
CA THR A 150 13.59 11.04 -10.94
C THR A 150 12.09 11.40 -11.01
N ARG A 151 11.72 12.32 -11.91
CA ARG A 151 10.32 12.67 -12.16
C ARG A 151 9.54 11.46 -12.66
N ARG A 152 10.09 10.73 -13.62
CA ARG A 152 9.47 9.54 -14.20
C ARG A 152 9.25 8.46 -13.16
N ILE A 153 10.22 8.22 -12.28
CA ILE A 153 10.11 7.25 -11.19
C ILE A 153 8.94 7.63 -10.25
N MET A 154 8.83 8.91 -9.88
CA MET A 154 7.73 9.39 -9.03
C MET A 154 6.36 9.25 -9.70
N ILE A 155 6.27 9.57 -11.00
CA ILE A 155 5.06 9.36 -11.80
C ILE A 155 4.72 7.87 -11.86
N LEU A 156 5.70 7.01 -12.13
CA LEU A 156 5.50 5.56 -12.23
C LEU A 156 4.98 4.98 -10.92
N ARG A 157 5.53 5.39 -9.77
CA ARG A 157 5.00 5.04 -8.45
C ARG A 157 3.52 5.38 -8.32
N GLN A 158 3.14 6.60 -8.68
CA GLN A 158 1.75 7.04 -8.63
C GLN A 158 0.85 6.26 -9.59
N ASN A 159 1.37 5.94 -10.78
CA ASN A 159 0.65 5.21 -11.81
C ASN A 159 0.37 3.76 -11.39
N ILE A 160 1.29 3.10 -10.70
CA ILE A 160 1.08 1.73 -10.17
C ILE A 160 -0.20 1.69 -9.31
N PHE A 161 -0.33 2.60 -8.33
CA PHE A 161 -1.53 2.67 -7.48
C PHE A 161 -2.77 3.10 -8.25
N THR A 162 -2.62 3.98 -9.25
CA THR A 162 -3.73 4.42 -10.11
C THR A 162 -4.29 3.24 -10.93
N VAL A 163 -3.40 2.45 -11.53
CA VAL A 163 -3.76 1.24 -12.29
C VAL A 163 -4.37 0.20 -11.35
N GLN A 164 -3.79 -0.01 -10.17
CA GLN A 164 -4.32 -0.93 -9.18
C GLN A 164 -5.76 -0.56 -8.77
N ALA A 165 -6.02 0.72 -8.50
CA ALA A 165 -7.36 1.21 -8.19
C ALA A 165 -8.35 0.98 -9.36
N ALA A 166 -7.91 1.25 -10.59
CA ALA A 166 -8.73 1.07 -11.78
C ALA A 166 -9.08 -0.40 -12.02
N LEU A 167 -8.11 -1.30 -11.91
CA LEU A 167 -8.31 -2.74 -12.04
C LEU A 167 -9.23 -3.29 -10.94
N ARG A 168 -9.10 -2.81 -9.70
CA ARG A 168 -9.98 -3.20 -8.59
C ARG A 168 -11.42 -2.72 -8.81
N ALA A 169 -11.60 -1.48 -9.24
CA ALA A 169 -12.92 -0.94 -9.60
C ALA A 169 -13.57 -1.74 -10.75
N LEU A 170 -12.76 -2.15 -11.75
CA LEU A 170 -13.21 -2.99 -12.84
C LEU A 170 -13.64 -4.38 -12.35
N ALA A 171 -12.82 -5.04 -11.52
CA ALA A 171 -13.12 -6.34 -10.92
C ALA A 171 -14.43 -6.33 -10.13
N GLU A 172 -14.64 -5.31 -9.30
CA GLU A 172 -15.90 -5.10 -8.57
C GLU A 172 -17.09 -4.92 -9.51
N ARG A 173 -16.93 -4.17 -10.61
CA ARG A 173 -18.01 -3.91 -11.59
C ARG A 173 -18.44 -5.15 -12.36
N ILE A 174 -17.51 -6.07 -12.63
CA ILE A 174 -17.79 -7.35 -13.32
C ILE A 174 -18.15 -8.47 -12.34
N GLY A 175 -18.10 -8.22 -11.02
CA GLY A 175 -18.45 -9.20 -9.99
C GLY A 175 -17.41 -10.31 -9.79
N VAL A 176 -16.14 -10.05 -10.14
CA VAL A 176 -15.04 -11.01 -9.98
C VAL A 176 -14.13 -10.52 -8.84
N PRO A 177 -13.65 -11.41 -7.95
CA PRO A 177 -12.68 -11.01 -6.94
C PRO A 177 -11.42 -10.47 -7.60
N ALA A 178 -10.87 -9.40 -7.03
CA ALA A 178 -9.58 -8.89 -7.48
C ALA A 178 -8.50 -9.98 -7.28
N PRO A 179 -7.57 -10.17 -8.24
CA PRO A 179 -6.46 -11.08 -8.08
C PRO A 179 -5.68 -10.82 -6.78
N GLU A 180 -5.22 -11.87 -6.11
CA GLU A 180 -4.36 -11.72 -4.92
C GLU A 180 -3.09 -10.93 -5.26
N ASP A 181 -2.53 -11.17 -6.45
CA ASP A 181 -1.32 -10.53 -6.94
C ASP A 181 -1.60 -9.28 -7.80
N LEU A 182 -2.67 -8.54 -7.47
CA LEU A 182 -3.11 -7.38 -8.26
C LEU A 182 -2.02 -6.30 -8.37
N LEU A 183 -1.19 -6.12 -7.34
CA LEU A 183 -0.11 -5.13 -7.36
C LEU A 183 0.99 -5.51 -8.37
N ASN A 184 1.24 -6.81 -8.59
CA ASN A 184 2.16 -7.31 -9.60
C ASN A 184 1.69 -6.93 -11.00
N VAL A 185 0.43 -7.27 -11.30
CA VAL A 185 -0.23 -6.95 -12.57
C VAL A 185 -0.25 -5.44 -12.81
N ALA A 186 -0.59 -4.66 -11.78
CA ALA A 186 -0.57 -3.20 -11.86
C ALA A 186 0.84 -2.64 -12.08
N GLY A 187 1.85 -3.26 -11.45
CA GLY A 187 3.27 -2.94 -11.61
C GLY A 187 3.75 -3.06 -13.05
N LEU A 188 3.46 -4.20 -13.70
CA LEU A 188 3.81 -4.42 -15.10
C LEU A 188 3.05 -3.48 -16.02
N LEU A 189 1.73 -3.40 -15.87
CA LEU A 189 0.88 -2.60 -16.76
C LEU A 189 1.22 -1.10 -16.67
N ALA A 190 1.54 -0.60 -15.46
CA ALA A 190 2.03 0.75 -15.28
C ALA A 190 3.40 0.94 -15.95
N LEU A 191 4.34 -0.01 -15.81
CA LEU A 191 5.65 0.06 -16.46
C LEU A 191 5.51 0.15 -17.98
N GLU A 192 4.73 -0.74 -18.60
CA GLU A 192 4.52 -0.77 -20.06
C GLU A 192 3.91 0.53 -20.61
N ASN A 193 3.05 1.19 -19.83
CA ASN A 193 2.27 2.34 -20.28
C ASN A 193 2.72 3.68 -19.68
N SER A 194 3.87 3.75 -19.01
CA SER A 194 4.38 5.00 -18.42
C SER A 194 5.72 5.44 -18.98
N LEU A 195 6.32 4.68 -19.89
CA LEU A 195 7.63 5.00 -20.48
C LEU A 195 7.50 6.12 -21.53
N PRO A 196 8.34 7.18 -21.50
CA PRO A 196 8.33 8.24 -22.51
C PRO A 196 8.84 7.80 -23.88
N GLN A 197 9.70 6.77 -23.92
CA GLN A 197 10.45 6.30 -25.08
C GLN A 197 9.58 6.07 -26.33
N PRO A 198 8.41 5.42 -26.27
CA PRO A 198 7.56 5.23 -27.44
C PRO A 198 7.11 6.53 -28.11
N ALA A 199 6.83 7.58 -27.34
CA ALA A 199 6.45 8.88 -27.89
C ALA A 199 7.64 9.64 -28.51
N CYS A 200 8.86 9.27 -28.11
CA CYS A 200 10.10 9.76 -28.70
C CYS A 200 10.55 8.95 -29.93
N GLY A 201 9.75 7.96 -30.36
CA GLY A 201 10.11 7.05 -31.45
C GLY A 201 11.11 5.95 -31.08
N ILE A 202 11.39 5.77 -29.78
CA ILE A 202 12.27 4.71 -29.29
C ILE A 202 11.42 3.49 -28.97
N GLN A 203 11.68 2.38 -29.67
CA GLN A 203 11.05 1.09 -29.42
C GLN A 203 11.60 0.49 -28.13
N VAL A 204 10.72 0.14 -27.19
CA VAL A 204 11.08 -0.57 -25.97
C VAL A 204 10.57 -2.00 -26.08
N ASN A 205 11.47 -2.98 -25.93
CA ASN A 205 11.14 -4.39 -26.05
C ASN A 205 10.20 -4.81 -24.89
N PRO A 206 8.95 -5.25 -25.16
CA PRO A 206 8.03 -5.70 -24.11
C PRO A 206 8.56 -6.90 -23.32
N GLY A 207 9.28 -7.82 -23.97
CA GLY A 207 9.90 -8.98 -23.31
C GLY A 207 10.98 -8.57 -22.31
N LEU A 208 11.73 -7.50 -22.60
CA LEU A 208 12.68 -6.93 -21.63
C LEU A 208 11.96 -6.35 -20.41
N LEU A 209 10.89 -5.57 -20.63
CA LEU A 209 10.10 -5.00 -19.54
C LEU A 209 9.53 -6.09 -18.64
N GLN A 210 8.99 -7.16 -19.23
CA GLN A 210 8.47 -8.31 -18.48
C GLN A 210 9.59 -8.99 -17.67
N GLN A 211 10.77 -9.21 -18.25
CA GLN A 211 11.90 -9.83 -17.54
C GLN A 211 12.38 -8.97 -16.38
N VAL A 212 12.53 -7.66 -16.59
CA VAL A 212 12.94 -6.70 -15.56
C VAL A 212 11.91 -6.68 -14.44
N HIS A 213 10.63 -6.56 -14.79
CA HIS A 213 9.53 -6.55 -13.85
C HIS A 213 9.53 -7.84 -13.01
N MET A 214 9.58 -9.02 -13.65
CA MET A 214 9.61 -10.29 -12.93
C MET A 214 10.81 -10.38 -11.97
N LYS A 215 12.01 -10.02 -12.42
CA LYS A 215 13.22 -10.05 -11.57
C LYS A 215 13.10 -9.10 -10.38
N ALA A 216 12.69 -7.86 -10.61
CA ALA A 216 12.50 -6.87 -9.55
C ALA A 216 11.41 -7.29 -8.56
N TRP A 217 10.28 -7.79 -9.08
CA TRP A 217 9.16 -8.25 -8.28
C TRP A 217 9.54 -9.44 -7.41
N HIS A 218 10.21 -10.44 -7.99
CA HIS A 218 10.69 -11.60 -7.24
C HIS A 218 11.71 -11.22 -6.16
N ALA A 219 12.62 -10.27 -6.42
CA ALA A 219 13.57 -9.84 -5.40
C ALA A 219 12.85 -9.23 -4.17
N VAL A 220 11.96 -8.28 -4.40
CA VAL A 220 11.22 -7.60 -3.32
C VAL A 220 10.25 -8.54 -2.61
N MET A 221 9.51 -9.35 -3.36
CA MET A 221 8.52 -10.26 -2.78
C MET A 221 9.15 -11.47 -2.10
N PHE A 222 10.28 -11.98 -2.59
CA PHE A 222 11.03 -13.03 -1.89
C PHE A 222 11.58 -12.50 -0.57
N GLU A 223 12.10 -11.27 -0.52
CA GLU A 223 12.52 -10.64 0.73
C GLU A 223 11.33 -10.44 1.69
N ARG A 224 10.19 -9.99 1.18
CA ARG A 224 8.95 -9.85 1.95
C ARG A 224 8.46 -11.19 2.53
N GLU A 225 8.39 -12.22 1.70
CA GLU A 225 8.04 -13.58 2.15
C GLU A 225 9.08 -14.15 3.09
N SER A 226 10.38 -13.86 2.89
CA SER A 226 11.46 -14.31 3.78
C SER A 226 11.29 -13.73 5.18
N HIS A 227 11.00 -12.44 5.31
CA HIS A 227 10.77 -11.80 6.62
C HIS A 227 9.56 -12.40 7.36
N PHE A 228 8.43 -12.57 6.68
CA PHE A 228 7.23 -13.16 7.31
C PHE A 228 7.32 -14.68 7.50
N SER A 229 8.05 -15.39 6.64
CA SER A 229 8.34 -16.81 6.82
C SER A 229 9.35 -17.04 7.96
N ALA A 230 10.32 -16.15 8.13
CA ALA A 230 11.19 -16.15 9.30
C ALA A 230 10.37 -15.96 10.58
N LEU A 231 9.39 -15.05 10.58
CA LEU A 231 8.48 -14.84 11.72
C LEU A 231 7.74 -16.13 12.10
N ARG A 232 7.22 -16.87 11.12
CA ARG A 232 6.51 -18.15 11.34
C ARG A 232 7.41 -19.27 11.87
N ARG A 233 8.71 -19.22 11.57
CA ARG A 233 9.69 -20.21 12.05
C ARG A 233 10.10 -20.00 13.51
N ILE A 234 9.88 -18.80 14.07
CA ILE A 234 10.17 -18.52 15.48
C ILE A 234 9.16 -19.27 16.35
N ARG A 235 9.65 -20.22 17.15
CA ARG A 235 8.82 -21.08 18.02
C ARG A 235 8.41 -20.40 19.32
N ASP A 236 9.32 -19.65 19.93
CA ASP A 236 9.04 -18.95 21.18
C ASP A 236 8.10 -17.76 20.95
N ALA A 237 7.05 -17.64 21.77
CA ALA A 237 6.04 -16.60 21.58
C ALA A 237 6.57 -15.19 21.88
N MET A 238 7.51 -15.05 22.82
CA MET A 238 8.11 -13.77 23.17
C MET A 238 9.07 -13.31 22.07
N ASP A 239 9.93 -14.20 21.57
CA ASP A 239 10.83 -13.84 20.47
C ASP A 239 10.07 -13.53 19.19
N ARG A 240 8.98 -14.28 18.93
CA ARG A 240 8.12 -14.04 17.78
C ARG A 240 7.41 -12.70 17.87
N VAL A 241 6.91 -12.31 19.05
CA VAL A 241 6.26 -11.00 19.24
C VAL A 241 7.26 -9.86 19.12
N LYS A 242 8.50 -10.00 19.62
CA LYS A 242 9.56 -8.99 19.46
C LYS A 242 9.92 -8.76 18.00
N ALA A 243 10.09 -9.84 17.23
CA ALA A 243 10.32 -9.74 15.78
C ALA A 243 9.12 -9.09 15.06
N ALA A 244 7.89 -9.43 15.46
CA ALA A 244 6.67 -8.84 14.91
C ALA A 244 6.57 -7.34 15.23
N LEU A 245 6.97 -6.91 16.43
CA LEU A 245 6.99 -5.49 16.85
C LEU A 245 7.94 -4.65 15.98
N MET A 246 9.10 -5.20 15.63
CA MET A 246 10.06 -4.53 14.73
C MET A 246 9.48 -4.34 13.33
N LEU A 247 8.84 -5.37 12.78
CA LEU A 247 8.18 -5.30 11.47
C LEU A 247 6.93 -4.38 11.48
N ALA A 248 6.21 -4.33 12.60
CA ALA A 248 5.02 -3.51 12.76
C ALA A 248 5.32 -1.99 12.75
N LYS A 249 6.58 -1.56 12.90
CA LYS A 249 6.99 -0.16 12.75
C LYS A 249 6.86 0.32 11.30
N THR A 250 6.99 -0.57 10.33
CA THR A 250 7.04 -0.23 8.90
C THR A 250 5.81 -0.68 8.13
N VAL A 251 5.20 -1.82 8.50
CA VAL A 251 4.14 -2.46 7.69
C VAL A 251 3.08 -3.10 8.59
N GLN A 252 1.82 -3.03 8.15
CA GLN A 252 0.73 -3.85 8.69
C GLN A 252 0.56 -5.13 7.86
N HIS A 253 0.49 -6.29 8.51
CA HIS A 253 0.41 -7.59 7.83
C HIS A 253 -0.30 -8.65 8.68
N GLU A 254 -1.03 -9.57 8.06
CA GLU A 254 -1.78 -10.61 8.79
C GLU A 254 -0.89 -11.54 9.62
N GLU A 255 0.33 -11.82 9.17
CA GLU A 255 1.30 -12.62 9.94
C GLU A 255 1.82 -11.91 11.19
N ILE A 256 1.89 -10.57 11.16
CA ILE A 256 2.22 -9.75 12.34
C ILE A 256 1.05 -9.83 13.33
N ASP A 257 -0.18 -9.63 12.86
CA ASP A 257 -1.39 -9.77 13.66
C ASP A 257 -1.51 -11.17 14.26
N ALA A 258 -1.22 -12.21 13.47
CA ALA A 258 -1.21 -13.59 13.93
C ALA A 258 -0.15 -13.82 15.01
N ALA A 259 1.03 -13.23 14.90
CA ALA A 259 2.05 -13.29 15.96
C ALA A 259 1.60 -12.56 17.24
N PHE A 260 0.95 -11.40 17.12
CA PHE A 260 0.39 -10.68 18.27
C PHE A 260 -0.74 -11.47 18.94
N ILE A 261 -1.72 -11.95 18.18
CA ILE A 261 -2.83 -12.76 18.68
C ILE A 261 -2.31 -14.06 19.29
N HIS A 262 -1.34 -14.71 18.65
CA HIS A 262 -0.67 -15.88 19.20
C HIS A 262 -0.03 -15.51 20.54
N PHE A 263 0.78 -14.46 20.65
CA PHE A 263 1.37 -14.03 21.92
C PHE A 263 0.33 -13.81 23.05
N LEU A 264 -0.82 -13.19 22.71
CA LEU A 264 -1.94 -13.00 23.62
C LEU A 264 -2.67 -14.31 23.99
N SER A 265 -2.53 -15.37 23.17
CA SER A 265 -3.25 -16.64 23.26
C SER A 265 -2.39 -17.87 23.67
N THR A 266 -1.05 -17.83 23.54
CA THR A 266 -0.12 -18.98 23.72
C THR A 266 0.04 -19.36 25.22
N PRO A 267 0.11 -20.68 25.60
CA PRO A 267 -0.34 -21.19 26.91
C PRO A 267 0.68 -20.99 28.08
N ALA A 268 0.40 -21.29 29.36
CA ALA A 268 -0.46 -22.35 29.94
C ALA A 268 -1.29 -21.96 31.20
N GLY A 269 -2.56 -22.38 31.22
CA GLY A 269 -3.40 -22.49 32.43
C GLY A 269 -4.21 -21.25 32.82
N GLU A 270 -3.57 -20.08 33.00
CA GLU A 270 -4.22 -18.97 33.70
C GLU A 270 -4.58 -17.78 32.81
N LEU A 271 -5.87 -17.41 32.83
CA LEU A 271 -6.39 -16.14 32.30
C LEU A 271 -5.55 -14.93 32.78
N ARG A 272 -5.05 -14.97 34.02
CA ARG A 272 -4.19 -13.92 34.60
C ARG A 272 -2.95 -13.66 33.76
N VAL A 273 -2.24 -14.69 33.31
CA VAL A 273 -1.00 -14.52 32.53
C VAL A 273 -1.30 -13.86 31.18
N ARG A 274 -2.43 -14.23 30.55
CA ARG A 274 -2.88 -13.59 29.31
C ARG A 274 -3.24 -12.13 29.53
N GLN A 275 -3.91 -11.81 30.63
CA GLN A 275 -4.25 -10.43 31.01
C GLN A 275 -3.01 -9.58 31.31
N MET A 276 -2.02 -10.13 32.02
CA MET A 276 -0.73 -9.49 32.27
C MET A 276 0.01 -9.17 30.97
N ARG A 277 0.08 -10.14 30.04
CA ARG A 277 0.69 -9.94 28.71
C ARG A 277 -0.06 -8.90 27.89
N ALA A 278 -1.40 -8.95 27.87
CA ALA A 278 -2.22 -8.00 27.15
C ALA A 278 -2.00 -6.57 27.65
N PHE A 279 -1.93 -6.38 28.97
CA PHE A 279 -1.68 -5.07 29.56
C PHE A 279 -0.27 -4.56 29.23
N ALA A 280 0.75 -5.40 29.43
CA ALA A 280 2.14 -5.04 29.10
C ALA A 280 2.31 -4.70 27.60
N PHE A 281 1.71 -5.50 26.72
CA PHE A 281 1.71 -5.26 25.27
C PHE A 281 1.01 -3.94 24.92
N TYR A 282 -0.18 -3.69 25.47
CA TYR A 282 -0.90 -2.44 25.26
C TYR A 282 -0.06 -1.24 25.71
N MET A 283 0.56 -1.30 26.89
CA MET A 283 1.41 -0.23 27.40
C MET A 283 2.64 0.04 26.51
N ALA A 284 3.23 -1.01 25.94
CA ALA A 284 4.36 -0.88 25.01
C ALA A 284 3.92 -0.29 23.65
N ALA A 285 2.77 -0.73 23.13
CA ALA A 285 2.33 -0.42 21.77
C ALA A 285 1.47 0.85 21.63
N ARG A 286 0.68 1.23 22.64
CA ARG A 286 -0.41 2.25 22.55
C ARG A 286 -0.02 3.62 21.99
N SER A 287 1.25 4.01 22.09
CA SER A 287 1.76 5.31 21.61
C SER A 287 2.80 5.16 20.50
N ARG A 288 3.07 3.94 20.05
CA ARG A 288 4.18 3.61 19.12
C ARG A 288 3.74 2.88 17.87
N LEU A 289 2.62 2.15 17.92
CA LEU A 289 2.13 1.33 16.82
C LEU A 289 0.66 1.64 16.54
N ASN A 290 0.28 1.57 15.27
CA ASN A 290 -1.12 1.57 14.85
C ASN A 290 -1.60 0.12 14.73
N LEU A 291 -2.34 -0.36 15.74
CA LEU A 291 -2.79 -1.75 15.83
C LEU A 291 -4.05 -1.99 14.98
N SER A 292 -4.17 -3.19 14.39
CA SER A 292 -5.35 -3.57 13.63
C SER A 292 -6.58 -3.78 14.53
N PRO A 293 -7.81 -3.64 14.00
CA PRO A 293 -9.03 -3.91 14.76
C PRO A 293 -9.05 -5.31 15.39
N ARG A 294 -8.52 -6.33 14.70
CA ARG A 294 -8.47 -7.72 15.23
C ARG A 294 -7.61 -7.82 16.50
N VAL A 295 -6.46 -7.14 16.51
CA VAL A 295 -5.56 -7.13 17.69
C VAL A 295 -6.18 -6.31 18.81
N LEU A 296 -6.83 -5.18 18.48
CA LEU A 296 -7.56 -4.37 19.46
C LEU A 296 -8.70 -5.15 20.11
N ASP A 297 -9.48 -5.91 19.34
CA ASP A 297 -10.56 -6.76 19.87
C ASP A 297 -10.01 -7.84 20.81
N ALA A 298 -8.89 -8.47 20.46
CA ALA A 298 -8.23 -9.44 21.33
C ALA A 298 -7.79 -8.80 22.65
N LEU A 299 -7.18 -7.60 22.61
CA LEU A 299 -6.80 -6.84 23.81
C LEU A 299 -8.02 -6.45 24.65
N LEU A 300 -9.07 -5.93 24.02
CA LEU A 300 -10.31 -5.53 24.69
C LEU A 300 -10.96 -6.72 25.40
N SER A 301 -11.01 -7.89 24.76
CA SER A 301 -11.59 -9.09 25.36
C SER A 301 -10.88 -9.53 26.65
N LEU A 302 -9.57 -9.31 26.74
CA LEU A 302 -8.76 -9.66 27.91
C LEU A 302 -8.78 -8.57 28.99
N LEU A 303 -8.77 -7.30 28.60
CA LEU A 303 -8.61 -6.16 29.52
C LEU A 303 -9.94 -5.58 30.02
N SER A 304 -11.02 -5.64 29.24
CA SER A 304 -12.33 -5.09 29.61
C SER A 304 -12.83 -5.59 30.97
N PRO A 305 -12.73 -6.89 31.31
CA PRO A 305 -13.18 -7.41 32.60
C PRO A 305 -12.42 -6.86 33.82
N ILE A 306 -11.20 -6.34 33.63
CA ILE A 306 -10.36 -5.77 34.69
C ILE A 306 -10.61 -4.26 34.82
N MET A 307 -10.90 -3.60 33.70
CA MET A 307 -11.07 -2.15 33.64
C MET A 307 -12.48 -1.71 34.04
N GLN A 308 -13.45 -2.62 34.09
CA GLN A 308 -14.80 -2.34 34.59
C GLN A 308 -14.93 -2.75 36.07
N PRO A 309 -15.27 -1.83 36.99
CA PRO A 309 -15.45 -2.17 38.39
C PRO A 309 -16.68 -3.08 38.57
N GLN A 310 -16.49 -4.27 39.16
CA GLN A 310 -17.62 -5.08 39.62
C GLN A 310 -18.28 -4.40 40.82
N GLN A 311 -19.53 -3.95 40.65
CA GLN A 311 -20.30 -3.25 41.69
C GLN A 311 -20.65 -4.14 42.91
N GLU A 312 -20.67 -5.47 42.77
CA GLU A 312 -21.25 -6.38 43.77
C GLU A 312 -20.31 -6.79 44.92
N PHE A 313 -18.98 -6.62 44.79
CA PHE A 313 -18.03 -7.10 45.80
C PHE A 313 -17.72 -6.10 46.94
N ILE A 314 -18.26 -4.88 46.89
CA ILE A 314 -17.96 -3.84 47.89
C ILE A 314 -18.62 -4.14 49.25
N THR A 315 -19.59 -5.06 49.33
CA THR A 315 -20.38 -5.29 50.55
C THR A 315 -20.07 -6.55 51.35
N ALA A 316 -19.21 -7.46 50.88
CA ALA A 316 -18.90 -8.70 51.60
C ALA A 316 -17.43 -8.75 52.07
N SER A 317 -17.23 -8.40 53.34
CA SER A 317 -16.08 -8.81 54.17
C SER A 317 -14.67 -8.29 53.78
N PHE A 318 -14.48 -6.96 53.71
CA PHE A 318 -13.14 -6.37 53.81
C PHE A 318 -12.78 -5.97 55.24
N GLY A 319 -12.20 -6.91 55.98
CA GLY A 319 -11.61 -6.67 57.30
C GLY A 319 -10.16 -6.16 57.28
N LYS A 320 -9.66 -5.51 56.21
CA LYS A 320 -8.30 -4.94 56.18
C LYS A 320 -8.22 -3.55 55.49
N PRO A 321 -7.99 -2.45 56.24
CA PRO A 321 -7.84 -1.09 55.71
C PRO A 321 -6.60 -0.83 54.81
N ASN A 322 -5.74 -1.84 54.57
CA ASN A 322 -4.48 -1.65 53.85
C ASN A 322 -4.59 -1.78 52.32
N LEU A 323 -5.58 -2.49 51.77
CA LEU A 323 -5.66 -2.72 50.31
C LEU A 323 -6.15 -1.50 49.53
N MET A 324 -7.19 -0.80 50.00
CA MET A 324 -7.62 0.49 49.41
C MET A 324 -6.49 1.53 49.45
N LYS A 325 -5.70 1.56 50.53
CA LYS A 325 -4.52 2.43 50.63
C LYS A 325 -3.45 2.10 49.59
N LEU A 326 -3.29 0.83 49.19
CA LEU A 326 -2.34 0.44 48.14
C LEU A 326 -2.81 0.93 46.76
N ARG A 327 -4.11 0.86 46.46
CA ARG A 327 -4.67 1.46 45.24
C ARG A 327 -4.50 2.97 45.23
N GLU A 328 -4.92 3.64 46.30
CA GLU A 328 -4.77 5.10 46.42
C GLU A 328 -3.30 5.54 46.31
N LYS A 329 -2.37 4.73 46.84
CA LYS A 329 -0.93 4.96 46.70
C LYS A 329 -0.49 4.81 45.24
N ALA A 330 -0.88 3.74 44.55
CA ALA A 330 -0.55 3.54 43.14
C ALA A 330 -1.14 4.64 42.23
N GLU A 331 -2.36 5.10 42.50
CA GLU A 331 -2.99 6.21 41.80
C GLU A 331 -2.24 7.54 42.06
N LYS A 332 -1.85 7.81 43.33
CA LYS A 332 -1.04 8.99 43.68
C LYS A 332 0.36 8.97 43.06
N GLU A 333 0.96 7.79 42.94
CA GLU A 333 2.29 7.59 42.35
C GLU A 333 2.24 7.49 40.81
N ASN A 334 1.05 7.60 40.21
CA ASN A 334 0.83 7.44 38.76
C ASN A 334 1.42 6.12 38.22
N ASP A 335 1.24 5.04 38.98
CA ASP A 335 1.73 3.70 38.65
C ASP A 335 0.62 2.86 37.99
N PRO A 336 0.58 2.80 36.64
CA PRO A 336 -0.44 2.05 35.93
C PRO A 336 -0.32 0.53 36.14
N PHE A 337 0.88 0.01 36.42
CA PHE A 337 1.09 -1.42 36.67
C PHE A 337 0.61 -1.81 38.06
N GLY A 338 0.81 -0.95 39.07
CA GLY A 338 0.24 -1.11 40.40
C GLY A 338 -1.29 -1.08 40.40
N CYS A 339 -1.88 -0.12 39.67
CA CYS A 339 -3.34 -0.04 39.51
C CYS A 339 -3.92 -1.29 38.80
N PHE A 340 -3.24 -1.76 37.75
CA PHE A 340 -3.63 -2.98 37.05
C PHE A 340 -3.53 -4.22 37.94
N ALA A 341 -2.42 -4.39 38.67
CA ALA A 341 -2.23 -5.51 39.58
C ALA A 341 -3.32 -5.56 40.66
N PHE A 342 -3.69 -4.40 41.21
CA PHE A 342 -4.79 -4.28 42.17
C PHE A 342 -6.14 -4.73 41.56
N ASN A 343 -6.51 -4.21 40.39
CA ASN A 343 -7.79 -4.55 39.75
C ASN A 343 -7.85 -6.02 39.33
N LEU A 344 -6.75 -6.57 38.82
CA LEU A 344 -6.64 -7.98 38.42
C LEU A 344 -6.88 -8.92 39.61
N LEU A 345 -6.35 -8.58 40.79
CA LEU A 345 -6.54 -9.37 42.01
C LEU A 345 -7.98 -9.25 42.51
N ILE A 346 -8.55 -8.04 42.61
CA ILE A 346 -9.92 -7.85 43.11
C ILE A 346 -10.95 -8.69 42.34
N GLN A 347 -10.81 -8.83 41.02
CA GLN A 347 -11.73 -9.58 40.17
C GLN A 347 -11.93 -11.06 40.58
N LYS A 348 -11.04 -11.63 41.40
CA LYS A 348 -11.04 -13.04 41.78
C LYS A 348 -11.71 -13.34 43.13
N GLY A 349 -12.15 -12.33 43.90
CA GLY A 349 -12.86 -12.54 45.17
C GLY A 349 -12.06 -13.26 46.27
N ASN A 350 -10.74 -13.43 46.12
CA ASN A 350 -9.90 -14.08 47.12
C ASN A 350 -9.28 -13.03 48.08
N LEU A 351 -8.97 -13.44 49.31
CA LEU A 351 -8.17 -12.65 50.24
C LEU A 351 -6.71 -12.68 49.79
N PHE A 352 -6.15 -11.54 49.35
CA PHE A 352 -4.78 -11.47 48.83
C PHE A 352 -3.78 -10.89 49.83
N LEU A 353 -2.52 -11.31 49.70
CA LEU A 353 -1.37 -10.75 50.39
C LEU A 353 -0.69 -9.70 49.51
N GLN A 354 -0.06 -8.68 50.11
CA GLN A 354 0.65 -7.63 49.39
C GLN A 354 1.76 -8.19 48.46
N GLU A 355 2.37 -9.30 48.87
CA GLU A 355 3.37 -10.04 48.09
C GLU A 355 2.86 -10.53 46.72
N GLU A 356 1.59 -10.92 46.62
CA GLU A 356 1.00 -11.38 45.35
C GLU A 356 0.78 -10.21 44.37
N MET A 357 0.43 -9.04 44.89
CA MET A 357 0.30 -7.82 44.10
C MET A 357 1.65 -7.37 43.55
N ASP A 358 2.68 -7.41 44.39
CA ASP A 358 4.05 -7.07 43.98
C ASP A 358 4.59 -8.06 42.94
N ALA A 359 4.27 -9.35 43.06
CA ALA A 359 4.64 -10.38 42.08
C ALA A 359 3.97 -10.16 40.71
N VAL A 360 2.66 -9.88 40.67
CA VAL A 360 1.93 -9.56 39.42
C VAL A 360 2.50 -8.30 38.77
N ARG A 361 2.73 -7.26 39.56
CA ARG A 361 3.31 -6.00 39.09
C ARG A 361 4.69 -6.23 38.48
N ALA A 362 5.58 -6.94 39.19
CA ALA A 362 6.93 -7.24 38.73
C ALA A 362 6.93 -8.03 37.42
N LYS A 363 6.07 -9.04 37.30
CA LYS A 363 5.98 -9.85 36.07
C LYS A 363 5.44 -9.06 34.89
N CYS A 364 4.45 -8.20 35.10
CA CYS A 364 3.97 -7.30 34.04
C CYS A 364 5.05 -6.34 33.57
N LEU A 365 5.82 -5.78 34.50
CA LEU A 365 6.90 -4.84 34.22
C LEU A 365 8.01 -5.50 33.39
N GLU A 366 8.43 -6.71 33.79
CA GLU A 366 9.42 -7.51 33.06
C GLU A 366 9.01 -7.76 31.60
N ILE A 367 7.74 -8.12 31.37
CA ILE A 367 7.22 -8.31 30.02
C ILE A 367 7.22 -6.98 29.25
N TYR A 368 6.76 -5.90 29.88
CA TYR A 368 6.74 -4.58 29.27
C TYR A 368 8.14 -4.12 28.86
N GLU A 369 9.15 -4.27 29.71
CA GLU A 369 10.53 -3.88 29.42
C GLU A 369 11.10 -4.63 28.23
N GLN A 370 10.84 -5.95 28.14
CA GLN A 370 11.26 -6.76 27.00
C GLN A 370 10.61 -6.31 25.68
N LEU A 371 9.32 -5.93 25.71
CA LEU A 371 8.61 -5.44 24.53
C LEU A 371 9.02 -4.00 24.17
N ALA A 372 9.24 -3.16 25.17
CA ALA A 372 9.66 -1.77 24.99
C ALA A 372 11.08 -1.68 24.42
N ALA A 373 12.00 -2.55 24.88
CA ALA A 373 13.35 -2.64 24.35
C ALA A 373 13.36 -3.04 22.86
N ALA A 374 12.47 -3.95 22.45
CA ALA A 374 12.30 -4.31 21.04
C ALA A 374 11.66 -3.19 20.19
N LEU A 375 11.08 -2.16 20.81
CA LEU A 375 10.48 -1.02 20.12
C LEU A 375 11.38 0.23 20.08
N GLN A 376 12.49 0.23 20.81
CA GLN A 376 13.57 1.21 20.59
C GLN A 376 14.27 0.92 19.26
#